data_AF-A0A2E2WZE6-F1
#
_entry.id   AF-A0A2E2WZE6-F1
#
_cell.length_a   1.000
_cell.length_b   1.000
_cell.length_c   1.000
_cell.angle_alpha   90.00
_cell.angle_beta   90.00
_cell.angle_gamma   90.00
#
_symmetry.space_group_name_H-M   'P 1'
#
loop_
_entity.id
_entity.type
_entity.pdbx_description
1 polymer ?
#
loop_
_entity_poly.entity_id
_entity_poly.type
_entity_poly.pdbx_seq_one_letter_code
_entity_poly.pdbx_strand_id
1 'polypeptide(L)' 'RVGPLGPAARARTMDAGPALALAAGVRHVLAALGIPLAVVDGSCTSCDERYWSFRATGTSRRQAMVAWIEPAGR' A
#
# COMPACT_ATOMS: atom_id res chain seq x y z
N ARG A 1 19.16 -14.89 -5.37
CA ARG A 1 18.44 -15.19 -4.11
C ARG A 1 17.22 -14.28 -4.04
N VAL A 2 16.03 -14.81 -3.83
CA VAL A 2 14.85 -13.99 -3.57
C VAL A 2 14.95 -13.54 -2.11
N GLY A 3 14.91 -12.24 -1.84
CA GLY A 3 14.90 -11.71 -0.46
C GLY A 3 13.67 -12.21 0.33
N PRO A 4 13.66 -12.09 1.67
CA PRO A 4 12.60 -12.64 2.53
C PRO A 4 11.18 -12.19 2.16
N LEU A 5 11.05 -11.04 1.51
CA LEU A 5 9.78 -10.48 1.03
C LEU A 5 9.17 -11.14 -0.21
N GLY A 6 9.95 -11.90 -0.99
CA GLY A 6 9.55 -12.25 -2.36
C GLY A 6 8.27 -13.09 -2.46
N PRO A 7 8.08 -14.14 -1.65
CA PRO A 7 6.80 -14.88 -1.64
C PRO A 7 5.64 -14.04 -1.10
N ALA A 8 5.86 -13.27 -0.03
CA ALA A 8 4.82 -12.52 0.66
C ALA A 8 4.28 -11.33 -0.15
N ALA A 9 5.11 -10.72 -1.01
CA ALA A 9 4.75 -9.56 -1.81
C ALA A 9 4.41 -9.90 -3.27
N ARG A 10 4.37 -11.18 -3.65
CA ARG A 10 4.03 -11.60 -5.01
C ARG A 10 2.55 -11.34 -5.31
N ALA A 11 2.27 -10.75 -6.46
CA ALA A 11 0.91 -10.54 -6.95
C ALA A 11 0.84 -10.68 -8.48
N ARG A 12 -0.37 -10.49 -9.01
CA ARG A 12 -0.62 -10.38 -10.44
C ARG A 12 -1.38 -9.09 -10.75
N THR A 13 -1.14 -8.52 -11.92
CA THR A 13 -2.00 -7.48 -12.49
C THR A 13 -3.32 -8.11 -12.98
N MET A 14 -4.29 -7.27 -13.36
CA MET A 14 -5.60 -7.72 -13.87
C MET A 14 -5.47 -8.56 -15.16
N ASP A 15 -4.45 -8.27 -15.97
CA ASP A 15 -4.04 -9.00 -17.17
C ASP A 15 -3.05 -10.16 -16.86
N ALA A 16 -3.03 -10.64 -15.61
CA ALA A 16 -2.28 -11.80 -15.12
C ALA A 16 -0.73 -11.71 -15.17
N GLY A 17 -0.17 -10.54 -15.54
CA GLY A 17 1.25 -10.26 -15.50
C GLY A 17 1.83 -10.23 -14.08
N PRO A 18 3.15 -10.47 -13.89
CA PRO A 18 3.78 -10.37 -12.58
C PRO A 18 3.61 -8.97 -11.96
N ALA A 19 3.24 -8.92 -10.69
CA ALA A 19 3.08 -7.67 -9.95
C ALA A 19 3.66 -7.75 -8.53
N LEU A 20 3.83 -6.58 -7.92
CA LEU A 20 4.24 -6.39 -6.54
C LEU A 20 3.05 -5.92 -5.70
N ALA A 21 2.65 -6.70 -4.71
CA ALA A 21 1.69 -6.28 -3.69
C ALA A 21 2.43 -5.53 -2.57
N LEU A 22 2.55 -4.20 -2.73
CA LEU A 22 3.19 -3.33 -1.73
C LEU A 22 2.56 -3.47 -0.34
N ALA A 23 1.22 -3.46 -0.27
CA ALA A 23 0.50 -3.63 1.00
C ALA A 23 0.86 -4.97 1.68
N ALA A 24 0.85 -6.09 0.94
CA ALA A 24 1.20 -7.40 1.50
C ALA A 24 2.65 -7.46 2.00
N GLY A 25 3.58 -6.82 1.28
CA GLY A 25 4.97 -6.67 1.72
C GLY A 25 5.11 -5.90 3.03
N VAL A 26 4.44 -4.75 3.15
CA VAL A 26 4.42 -3.96 4.40
C VAL A 26 3.81 -4.77 5.54
N ARG A 27 2.69 -5.49 5.29
CA ARG A 27 2.08 -6.36 6.30
C ARG A 27 3.02 -7.43 6.81
N HIS A 28 3.78 -8.07 5.92
CA HIS A 28 4.75 -9.08 6.29
C HIS A 28 5.86 -8.53 7.19
N VAL A 29 6.38 -7.33 6.87
CA VAL A 29 7.41 -6.68 7.67
C VAL A 29 6.88 -6.31 9.06
N LEU A 30 5.68 -5.71 9.15
CA LEU A 30 5.08 -5.36 10.44
C LEU A 30 4.84 -6.59 11.32
N ALA A 31 4.34 -7.68 10.74
CA ALA A 31 4.14 -8.94 11.44
C ALA A 31 5.46 -9.53 11.96
N ALA A 32 6.54 -9.50 11.16
CA ALA A 32 7.87 -9.94 11.58
C ALA A 32 8.44 -9.12 12.75
N LEU A 33 7.97 -7.88 12.92
CA LEU A 33 8.33 -6.99 14.03
C LEU A 33 7.36 -7.09 15.23
N GLY A 34 6.35 -7.96 15.18
CA GLY A 34 5.35 -8.08 16.24
C GLY A 34 4.36 -6.91 16.31
N ILE A 35 4.25 -6.11 15.25
CA ILE A 35 3.35 -4.95 15.20
C ILE A 35 2.01 -5.38 14.56
N PRO A 36 0.89 -5.38 15.32
CA PRO A 36 -0.40 -5.74 14.76
C PRO A 36 -0.93 -4.65 13.83
N LEU A 37 -1.58 -5.05 12.74
CA LEU A 37 -2.30 -4.15 11.86
C LEU A 37 -3.73 -3.98 12.33
N ALA A 38 -4.12 -2.74 12.62
CA ALA A 38 -5.51 -2.41 12.95
C ALA A 38 -6.37 -2.34 11.69
N VAL A 39 -5.91 -1.62 10.65
CA VAL A 39 -6.66 -1.37 9.42
C VAL A 39 -5.71 -1.37 8.23
N VAL A 40 -6.16 -1.94 7.11
CA VAL A 40 -5.49 -1.84 5.81
C VAL A 40 -6.46 -1.16 4.86
N ASP A 41 -6.07 0.00 4.33
CA ASP A 41 -6.79 0.61 3.22
C ASP A 41 -6.58 -0.24 1.96
N GLY A 42 -7.67 -0.78 1.41
CA GLY A 42 -7.67 -1.60 0.20
C GLY A 42 -7.64 -0.79 -1.10
N SER A 43 -7.56 0.54 -1.02
CA SER A 43 -7.63 1.43 -2.17
C SER A 43 -6.46 1.25 -3.14
N CYS A 44 -6.79 1.12 -4.42
CA CYS A 44 -5.83 1.09 -5.52
C CYS A 44 -5.83 2.45 -6.21
N THR A 45 -4.74 3.22 -6.09
CA THR A 45 -4.65 4.55 -6.71
C THR A 45 -4.78 4.52 -8.23
N SER A 46 -4.42 3.39 -8.87
CA SER A 46 -4.53 3.21 -10.32
C SER A 46 -5.91 2.75 -10.80
N CYS A 47 -6.72 2.16 -9.91
CA CYS A 47 -7.96 1.48 -10.27
C CYS A 47 -9.19 2.34 -9.94
N ASP A 48 -9.01 3.35 -9.10
CA ASP A 48 -10.05 4.20 -8.55
C ASP A 48 -9.78 5.65 -8.93
N GLU A 49 -10.72 6.25 -9.66
CA GLU A 49 -10.63 7.60 -10.22
C GLU A 49 -10.59 8.71 -9.16
N ARG A 50 -10.93 8.40 -7.90
CA ARG A 50 -10.82 9.36 -6.78
C ARG A 50 -9.36 9.70 -6.45
N TYR A 51 -8.40 8.93 -6.96
CA TYR A 51 -6.97 9.08 -6.66
C TYR A 51 -6.17 9.51 -7.90
N TRP A 52 -5.22 10.43 -7.72
CA TRP A 52 -4.11 10.63 -8.64
C TRP A 52 -3.18 9.39 -8.66
N SER A 53 -2.86 8.89 -9.85
CA SER A 53 -1.90 7.80 -10.04
C SER A 53 -0.91 8.13 -11.14
N PHE A 54 0.37 8.23 -10.75
CA PHE A 54 1.47 8.42 -11.69
C PHE A 54 1.56 7.26 -12.69
N ARG A 55 1.37 6.00 -12.23
CA ARG A 55 1.44 4.82 -13.10
C ARG A 55 0.30 4.76 -14.10
N ALA A 56 -0.90 5.24 -13.73
CA ALA A 56 -2.08 5.18 -14.59
C ALA A 56 -2.09 6.29 -15.64
N THR A 57 -1.79 7.53 -15.25
CA THR A 57 -2.04 8.71 -16.09
C THR A 57 -0.83 9.61 -16.30
N GLY A 58 0.32 9.31 -15.69
CA GLY A 58 1.51 10.17 -15.74
C GLY A 58 1.37 11.50 -14.98
N THR A 59 0.31 11.67 -14.18
CA THR A 59 0.05 12.93 -13.48
C THR A 59 1.16 13.31 -12.49
N SER A 60 1.49 14.60 -12.43
CA SER A 60 2.42 15.18 -11.44
C SER A 60 1.74 15.54 -10.11
N ARG A 61 0.40 15.44 -10.02
CA ARG A 61 -0.35 15.70 -8.78
C ARG A 61 -0.08 14.64 -7.72
N ARG A 62 -0.23 14.99 -6.43
CA ARG A 62 0.12 14.14 -5.30
C ARG A 62 -0.92 14.25 -4.18
N GLN A 63 -1.31 13.11 -3.64
CA GLN A 63 -2.04 13.03 -2.38
C GLN A 63 -1.05 13.13 -1.21
N ALA A 64 -1.56 13.53 -0.04
CA ALA A 64 -0.84 13.47 1.22
C ALA A 64 -1.71 12.75 2.26
N MET A 65 -1.09 11.84 3.02
CA MET A 65 -1.69 11.28 4.23
C MET A 65 -1.20 12.11 5.42
N VAL A 66 -2.12 12.60 6.24
CA VAL A 66 -1.82 13.43 7.42
C VAL A 66 -2.37 12.71 8.64
N ALA A 67 -1.58 12.61 9.69
CA ALA A 67 -1.99 12.03 10.97
C ALA A 67 -1.43 12.92 12.10
N TRP A 68 -2.24 13.19 13.10
CA TRP A 68 -1.87 13.95 14.28
C TRP A 68 -2.60 13.39 15.50
N ILE A 69 -2.02 13.64 16.68
CA ILE A 69 -2.68 13.34 17.94
C ILE A 69 -3.62 14.50 18.23
N GLU A 70 -4.91 14.24 18.24
CA GLU A 70 -5.89 15.20 18.73
C GLU A 70 -5.73 15.36 20.24
N PRO A 71 -5.67 16.60 20.77
CA PRO A 71 -5.76 16.82 22.21
C PRO A 71 -7.04 16.19 22.74
N ALA A 72 -7.00 15.59 23.93
CA ALA A 72 -8.21 15.20 24.62
C ALA A 72 -9.08 16.47 24.78
N GLY A 73 -10.25 16.47 24.14
CA GLY A 73 -11.19 17.59 24.24
C GLY A 73 -11.53 17.86 25.70
N ARG A 74 -11.70 19.14 26.04
CA ARG A 74 -12.24 19.57 27.35
C ARG A 74 -13.68 19.09 27.51
#